data_AF-A0A2G8RQ84-F1
#
_entry.id   AF-A0A2G8RQ84-F1
#
_cell.length_a   1.000
_cell.length_b   1.000
_cell.length_c   1.000
_cell.angle_alpha   90.00
_cell.angle_beta   90.00
_cell.angle_gamma   90.00
#
_symmetry.space_group_name_H-M   'P 1'
#
loop_
_entity.id
_entity.type
_entity.pdbx_description
1 polymer ?
#
loop_
_entity_poly.entity_id
_entity_poly.type
_entity_poly.pdbx_seq_one_letter_code
_entity_poly.pdbx_strand_id
1 'polypeptide(L)'
;MLQLTFTDRPLNSIVVNAANGQIMYDVKTPQLRGGSTTTVRDARGNVVAKYESSAFVHELTIRGERRDLNGWLEREHTLSLSRRMHAPNGRKYEWRWHKFAWMVTDSETGQLVAMSRSASKLHGTKFTVEILEEGLPILDAIVTSFALLEARAKAAQAVALAREASV
;
A
#
# COMPACT_ATOMS: atom_id res chain seq x y z
N MET A 1 19.27 0.28 -2.98
CA MET A 1 17.97 0.95 -3.20
C MET A 1 17.24 0.25 -4.34
N LEU A 2 15.98 -0.12 -4.12
CA LEU A 2 15.09 -0.75 -5.11
C LEU A 2 13.96 0.24 -5.46
N GLN A 3 13.69 0.45 -6.75
CA GLN A 3 12.58 1.29 -7.20
C GLN A 3 11.46 0.41 -7.76
N LEU A 4 10.26 0.55 -7.22
CA LEU A 4 9.07 -0.20 -7.64
C LEU A 4 8.05 0.73 -8.28
N THR A 5 7.59 0.41 -9.47
CA THR A 5 6.53 1.16 -10.15
C THR A 5 5.26 0.34 -10.18
N PHE A 6 4.17 0.97 -9.73
CA PHE A 6 2.82 0.44 -9.78
C PHE A 6 2.07 1.00 -10.99
N THR A 7 1.06 0.28 -11.47
CA THR A 7 0.13 0.82 -12.47
C THR A 7 -0.78 1.89 -11.85
N ASP A 8 -1.63 2.48 -12.68
CA ASP A 8 -2.61 3.50 -12.30
C ASP A 8 -3.70 2.98 -11.35
N ARG A 9 -3.95 1.67 -11.31
CA ARG A 9 -4.90 0.99 -10.42
C ARG A 9 -4.14 0.17 -9.37
N PRO A 10 -3.86 0.71 -8.17
CA PRO A 10 -2.94 0.07 -7.22
C PRO A 10 -3.37 -1.34 -6.77
N LEU A 11 -4.68 -1.59 -6.69
CA LEU A 11 -5.26 -2.89 -6.32
C LEU A 11 -5.41 -3.87 -7.51
N ASN A 12 -5.11 -3.43 -8.72
CA ASN A 12 -5.10 -4.24 -9.94
C ASN A 12 -3.85 -3.86 -10.75
N SER A 13 -2.68 -4.17 -10.18
CA SER A 13 -1.38 -3.67 -10.61
C SER A 13 -0.35 -4.76 -10.77
N ILE A 14 0.43 -4.69 -11.84
CA ILE A 14 1.73 -5.35 -11.94
C ILE A 14 2.78 -4.37 -11.40
N VAL A 15 3.48 -4.78 -10.34
CA VAL A 15 4.54 -4.00 -9.71
C VAL A 15 5.87 -4.44 -10.31
N VAL A 16 6.57 -3.52 -10.94
CA VAL A 16 7.85 -3.81 -11.63
C VAL A 16 9.01 -3.10 -10.95
N ASN A 17 10.19 -3.70 -10.98
CA ASN A 17 11.43 -3.01 -10.69
C ASN A 17 11.72 -2.02 -11.84
N ALA A 18 11.79 -0.74 -11.51
CA ALA A 18 11.95 0.34 -12.49
C ALA A 18 13.28 0.28 -13.25
N ALA A 19 14.34 -0.30 -12.65
CA ALA A 19 15.67 -0.35 -13.24
C ALA A 19 15.79 -1.36 -14.39
N ASN A 20 15.07 -2.48 -14.31
CA ASN A 20 15.22 -3.60 -15.26
C ASN A 20 13.89 -4.10 -15.85
N GLY A 21 12.75 -3.52 -15.46
CA GLY A 21 11.41 -3.92 -15.92
C GLY A 21 10.93 -5.26 -15.38
N GLN A 22 11.66 -5.89 -14.46
CA GLN A 22 11.31 -7.19 -13.91
C GLN A 22 10.03 -7.10 -13.06
N ILE A 23 9.10 -8.02 -13.27
CA ILE A 23 7.91 -8.15 -12.42
C ILE A 23 8.34 -8.61 -11.03
N MET A 24 7.99 -7.82 -10.02
CA MET A 24 8.25 -8.10 -8.62
C MET A 24 7.00 -8.61 -7.91
N TYR A 25 5.84 -8.03 -8.23
CA TYR A 25 4.56 -8.44 -7.64
C TYR A 25 3.39 -8.33 -8.63
N ASP A 26 2.37 -9.16 -8.41
CA ASP A 26 1.04 -9.08 -9.05
C ASP A 26 -0.02 -8.83 -7.99
N VAL A 27 -0.66 -7.66 -8.03
CA VAL A 27 -1.73 -7.23 -7.12
C VAL A 27 -3.06 -7.31 -7.85
N LYS A 28 -4.00 -8.09 -7.31
CA LYS A 28 -5.33 -8.29 -7.92
C LYS A 28 -6.43 -8.23 -6.90
N THR A 29 -7.49 -7.50 -7.23
CA THR A 29 -8.74 -7.46 -6.47
C THR A 29 -9.89 -7.79 -7.43
N PRO A 30 -10.29 -9.07 -7.54
CA PRO A 30 -11.50 -9.42 -8.26
C PRO A 30 -12.70 -8.81 -7.54
N GLN A 31 -13.61 -8.24 -8.34
CA GLN A 31 -14.80 -7.59 -7.85
C GLN A 31 -15.87 -8.67 -7.60
N LEU A 32 -16.28 -8.83 -6.34
CA LEU A 32 -17.27 -9.82 -5.92
C LEU A 32 -18.50 -9.09 -5.35
N ARG A 33 -19.68 -9.71 -5.47
CA ARG A 33 -20.87 -9.21 -4.76
C ARG A 33 -20.68 -9.45 -3.26
N GLY A 34 -20.82 -8.38 -2.45
CA GLY A 34 -20.78 -8.47 -0.98
C GLY A 34 -19.39 -8.38 -0.35
N GLY A 35 -18.33 -8.19 -1.14
CA GLY A 35 -16.98 -7.99 -0.62
C GLY A 35 -15.92 -7.95 -1.72
N SER A 36 -14.67 -7.79 -1.32
CA SER A 36 -13.53 -7.92 -2.24
C SER A 36 -12.34 -8.58 -1.54
N THR A 37 -11.54 -9.28 -2.32
CA THR A 37 -10.33 -9.95 -1.82
C THR A 37 -9.14 -9.49 -2.64
N THR A 38 -8.32 -8.62 -2.09
CA THR A 38 -7.03 -8.27 -2.72
C THR A 38 -6.02 -9.37 -2.42
N THR A 39 -5.33 -9.83 -3.45
CA THR A 39 -4.17 -10.73 -3.33
C THR A 39 -2.94 -10.04 -3.86
N VAL A 40 -1.82 -10.19 -3.14
CA VAL A 40 -0.49 -9.77 -3.57
C VAL A 40 0.35 -11.03 -3.74
N ARG A 41 0.81 -11.27 -4.97
CA ARG A 41 1.70 -12.38 -5.30
C ARG A 41 3.10 -11.89 -5.58
N ASP A 42 4.11 -12.62 -5.11
CA ASP A 42 5.51 -12.36 -5.47
C ASP A 42 5.83 -12.80 -6.91
N ALA A 43 7.06 -12.56 -7.36
CA ALA A 43 7.54 -12.95 -8.68
C ALA A 43 7.51 -14.48 -8.93
N ARG A 44 7.40 -15.31 -7.88
CA ARG A 44 7.28 -16.77 -7.97
C ARG A 44 5.82 -17.23 -7.98
N GLY A 45 4.86 -16.31 -7.85
CA GLY A 45 3.43 -16.60 -7.80
C GLY A 45 2.91 -16.95 -6.40
N ASN A 46 3.74 -16.89 -5.36
CA ASN A 46 3.31 -17.16 -3.99
C ASN A 46 2.47 -15.99 -3.47
N VAL A 47 1.35 -16.28 -2.80
CA VAL A 47 0.55 -15.25 -2.13
C VAL A 47 1.28 -14.80 -0.87
N VAL A 48 1.84 -13.58 -0.90
CA VAL A 48 2.54 -12.98 0.25
C VAL A 48 1.62 -12.16 1.12
N ALA A 49 0.53 -11.62 0.56
CA ALA A 49 -0.51 -10.94 1.30
C ALA A 49 -1.90 -11.16 0.71
N LYS A 50 -2.91 -11.17 1.58
CA LYS A 50 -4.34 -11.27 1.25
C LYS A 50 -5.12 -10.29 2.11
N TYR A 51 -5.85 -9.37 1.50
CA TYR A 51 -6.76 -8.45 2.19
C TYR A 51 -8.20 -8.78 1.84
N GLU A 52 -9.00 -9.11 2.84
CA GLU A 52 -10.43 -9.39 2.71
C GLU A 52 -11.22 -8.18 3.24
N SER A 53 -12.13 -7.68 2.41
CA SER A 53 -13.00 -6.57 2.77
C SER A 53 -14.46 -6.91 2.50
N SER A 54 -15.31 -6.73 3.49
CA SER A 54 -16.77 -6.81 3.41
C SER A 54 -17.38 -5.79 4.36
N ALA A 55 -18.71 -5.79 4.54
CA ALA A 55 -19.37 -4.89 5.50
C ALA A 55 -18.93 -5.14 6.96
N PHE A 56 -18.48 -6.35 7.29
CA PHE A 56 -18.14 -6.75 8.66
C PHE A 56 -16.69 -7.23 8.83
N VAL A 57 -15.97 -7.45 7.73
CA VAL A 57 -14.63 -8.04 7.73
C VAL A 57 -13.66 -7.09 7.05
N HIS A 58 -12.56 -6.78 7.73
CA HIS A 58 -11.46 -6.00 7.20
C HIS A 58 -10.14 -6.62 7.63
N GLU A 59 -9.82 -7.80 7.13
CA GLU A 59 -8.69 -8.59 7.62
C GLU A 59 -7.58 -8.66 6.58
N LEU A 60 -6.36 -8.44 7.04
CA LEU A 60 -5.14 -8.62 6.27
C LEU A 60 -4.39 -9.83 6.80
N THR A 61 -4.04 -10.74 5.90
CA THR A 61 -3.07 -11.80 6.15
C THR A 61 -1.79 -11.46 5.40
N ILE A 62 -0.65 -11.43 6.08
CA ILE A 62 0.66 -11.22 5.46
C ILE A 62 1.66 -12.24 6.01
N ARG A 63 2.35 -12.97 5.13
CA ARG A 63 3.27 -14.07 5.50
C ARG A 63 2.69 -15.05 6.54
N GLY A 64 1.37 -15.32 6.46
CA GLY A 64 0.66 -16.22 7.36
C GLY A 64 0.13 -15.58 8.66
N GLU A 65 0.50 -14.34 8.97
CA GLU A 65 -0.03 -13.61 10.12
C GLU A 65 -1.30 -12.87 9.73
N ARG A 66 -2.43 -13.20 10.38
CA ARG A 66 -3.74 -12.56 10.17
C ARG A 66 -4.00 -11.51 11.23
N ARG A 67 -4.39 -10.30 10.80
CA ARG A 67 -4.82 -9.20 11.68
C ARG A 67 -5.96 -8.41 11.06
N ASP A 68 -6.74 -7.73 11.89
CA ASP A 68 -7.59 -6.63 11.43
C ASP A 68 -6.73 -5.55 10.77
N LEU A 69 -7.23 -4.94 9.70
CA LEU A 69 -6.48 -3.94 8.93
C LEU A 69 -6.19 -2.68 9.75
N ASN A 70 -7.08 -2.26 10.66
CA ASN A 70 -6.78 -1.15 11.56
C ASN A 70 -5.83 -1.57 12.68
N GLY A 71 -5.77 -2.85 13.03
CA GLY A 71 -4.72 -3.39 13.92
C GLY A 71 -3.36 -3.55 13.24
N TRP A 72 -3.33 -3.78 11.93
CA TRP A 72 -2.10 -3.89 11.14
C TRP A 72 -1.57 -2.55 10.67
N LEU A 73 -2.45 -1.64 10.24
CA LEU A 73 -2.16 -0.30 9.74
C LEU A 73 -3.02 0.72 10.49
N GLU A 74 -2.66 0.93 11.74
CA GLU A 74 -3.35 1.77 12.71
C GLU A 74 -3.36 3.22 12.26
N ARG A 75 -4.52 3.89 12.39
CA ARG A 75 -4.60 5.34 12.23
C ARG A 75 -4.18 6.01 13.52
N GLU A 76 -3.32 7.02 13.43
CA GLU A 76 -2.96 7.82 14.61
C GLU A 76 -4.17 8.50 15.25
N HIS A 77 -5.07 9.03 14.41
CA HIS A 77 -6.39 9.51 14.80
C HIS A 77 -7.34 9.41 13.59
N THR A 78 -8.66 9.54 13.81
CA THR A 78 -9.71 9.28 12.81
C THR A 78 -9.52 10.02 11.48
N LEU A 79 -8.99 11.26 11.54
CA LEU A 79 -8.74 12.11 10.39
C LEU A 79 -7.28 12.14 9.92
N SER A 80 -6.37 11.43 10.59
CA SER A 80 -4.95 11.45 10.22
C SER A 80 -4.75 10.77 8.88
N LEU A 81 -3.80 11.27 8.08
CA LEU A 81 -3.19 10.51 6.99
C LEU A 81 -2.07 9.60 7.51
N SER A 82 -1.49 9.92 8.65
CA SER A 82 -0.43 9.13 9.28
C SER A 82 -0.94 7.78 9.76
N ARG A 83 -0.11 6.76 9.62
CA ARG A 83 -0.42 5.39 10.08
C ARG A 83 0.76 4.79 10.83
N ARG A 84 0.48 3.79 11.65
CA ARG A 84 1.50 2.89 12.20
C ARG A 84 1.25 1.48 11.67
N MET A 85 2.25 0.92 11.01
CA MET A 85 2.23 -0.41 10.45
C MET A 85 2.96 -1.39 11.37
N HIS A 86 2.31 -2.51 11.69
CA HIS A 86 2.92 -3.63 12.39
C HIS A 86 3.46 -4.63 11.37
N ALA A 87 4.77 -4.67 11.18
CA ALA A 87 5.36 -5.55 10.19
C ALA A 87 5.58 -6.97 10.74
N PRO A 88 5.69 -7.99 9.86
CA PRO A 88 5.90 -9.39 10.27
C PRO A 88 7.21 -9.64 11.03
N ASN A 89 8.17 -8.71 10.99
CA ASN A 89 9.41 -8.80 11.77
C ASN A 89 9.24 -8.36 13.23
N GLY A 90 8.01 -8.07 13.67
CA GLY A 90 7.69 -7.61 15.03
C GLY A 90 7.90 -6.11 15.26
N ARG A 91 8.49 -5.39 14.30
CA ARG A 91 8.76 -3.94 14.41
C ARG A 91 7.58 -3.11 13.94
N LYS A 92 7.58 -1.84 14.36
CA LYS A 92 6.58 -0.84 13.97
C LYS A 92 7.20 0.16 13.00
N TYR A 93 6.40 0.54 12.01
CA TYR A 93 6.80 1.49 10.99
C TYR A 93 5.78 2.60 10.89
N GLU A 94 6.23 3.84 10.85
CA GLU A 94 5.37 5.00 10.75
C GLU A 94 5.25 5.44 9.30
N TRP A 95 4.00 5.57 8.86
CA TRP A 95 3.62 6.15 7.59
C TRP A 95 3.28 7.62 7.81
N ARG A 96 3.97 8.51 7.12
CA ARG A 96 3.67 9.94 7.13
C ARG A 96 3.47 10.44 5.72
N TRP A 97 2.49 11.32 5.55
CA TRP A 97 2.37 12.12 4.34
C TRP A 97 3.20 13.38 4.52
N HIS A 98 4.21 13.57 3.68
CA HIS A 98 5.10 14.73 3.74
C HIS A 98 5.45 15.20 2.33
N LYS A 99 5.28 16.50 2.05
CA LYS A 99 5.59 17.13 0.75
C LYS A 99 5.10 16.34 -0.48
N PHE A 100 3.86 15.86 -0.44
CA PHE A 100 3.21 15.07 -1.51
C PHE A 100 3.79 13.67 -1.73
N ALA A 101 4.52 13.15 -0.76
CA ALA A 101 5.04 11.78 -0.74
C ALA A 101 4.58 11.07 0.53
N TRP A 102 4.34 9.77 0.41
CA TRP A 102 4.29 8.87 1.55
C TRP A 102 5.72 8.52 1.94
N MET A 103 6.02 8.60 3.22
CA MET A 103 7.30 8.17 3.79
C MET A 103 7.02 7.09 4.82
N VAL A 104 7.88 6.08 4.86
CA VAL A 104 7.84 4.98 5.81
C VAL A 104 9.13 5.02 6.60
N THR A 105 9.02 5.23 7.91
CA THR A 105 10.17 5.26 8.82
C THR A 105 10.03 4.18 9.86
N ASP A 106 11.14 3.56 10.25
CA ASP A 106 11.19 2.69 11.40
C ASP A 106 10.88 3.49 12.69
N SER A 107 9.92 3.02 13.49
CA SER A 107 9.48 3.75 14.68
C SER A 107 10.50 3.72 15.82
N GLU A 108 11.42 2.75 15.84
CA GLU A 108 12.42 2.62 16.90
C GLU A 108 13.69 3.41 16.58
N THR A 109 14.14 3.36 15.33
CA THR A 109 15.40 4.01 14.92
C THR A 109 15.18 5.37 14.25
N GLY A 110 13.95 5.70 13.84
CA GLY A 110 13.64 6.89 13.05
C GLY A 110 14.16 6.82 11.61
N GLN A 111 14.70 5.68 11.19
CA GLN A 111 15.34 5.52 9.89
C GLN A 111 14.29 5.42 8.78
N LEU A 112 14.50 6.14 7.67
CA LEU A 112 13.68 6.00 6.48
C LEU A 112 13.91 4.63 5.83
N VAL A 113 12.82 3.92 5.50
CA VAL A 113 12.89 2.61 4.83
C VAL A 113 12.22 2.60 3.46
N ALA A 114 11.25 3.49 3.23
CA ALA A 114 10.65 3.67 1.91
C ALA A 114 10.07 5.07 1.73
N MET A 115 9.95 5.52 0.48
CA MET A 115 9.21 6.73 0.13
C MET A 115 8.52 6.58 -1.23
N SER A 116 7.35 7.21 -1.43
CA SER A 116 6.80 7.34 -2.77
C SER A 116 7.34 8.56 -3.50
N ARG A 117 7.58 8.40 -4.80
CA ARG A 117 7.64 9.49 -5.76
C ARG A 117 6.35 9.45 -6.57
N SER A 118 5.45 10.38 -6.27
CA SER A 118 4.25 10.54 -7.09
C SER A 118 4.61 11.19 -8.43
N ALA A 119 4.18 10.57 -9.53
CA ALA A 119 4.05 11.25 -10.81
C ALA A 119 2.65 11.90 -10.85
N SER A 120 2.56 13.13 -10.32
CA SER A 120 1.47 14.09 -10.51
C SER A 120 0.11 13.82 -9.81
N LYS A 121 -0.57 14.95 -9.57
CA LYS A 121 -1.84 15.17 -8.84
C LYS A 121 -3.10 14.76 -9.63
N LEU A 122 -2.99 13.86 -10.61
CA LEU A 122 -4.09 13.52 -11.53
C LEU A 122 -4.50 12.05 -11.41
N HIS A 123 -5.80 11.82 -11.59
CA HIS A 123 -6.39 10.49 -11.71
C HIS A 123 -5.73 9.74 -12.88
N GLY A 124 -5.37 8.46 -12.69
CA GLY A 124 -4.82 7.62 -13.77
C GLY A 124 -3.29 7.57 -13.89
N THR A 125 -2.52 8.18 -12.99
CA THR A 125 -1.05 8.09 -13.05
C THR A 125 -0.48 6.91 -12.25
N LYS A 126 0.58 6.32 -12.82
CA LYS A 126 1.47 5.37 -12.16
C LYS A 126 2.17 6.07 -10.99
N PHE A 127 2.52 5.32 -9.95
CA PHE A 127 3.35 5.83 -8.86
C PHE A 127 4.56 4.94 -8.65
N THR A 128 5.65 5.55 -8.21
CA THR A 128 6.90 4.85 -7.92
C THR A 128 7.16 4.90 -6.43
N VAL A 129 7.71 3.83 -5.89
CA VAL A 129 8.13 3.70 -4.50
C VAL A 129 9.60 3.36 -4.50
N GLU A 130 10.38 4.09 -3.72
CA GLU A 130 11.77 3.78 -3.45
C GLU A 130 11.84 3.03 -2.14
N ILE A 131 12.48 1.87 -2.18
CA ILE A 131 12.73 1.01 -1.03
C ILE A 131 14.23 1.09 -0.74
N LEU A 132 14.55 1.53 0.48
CA LEU A 132 15.91 1.53 1.00
C LEU A 132 16.27 0.12 1.49
N GLU A 133 17.56 -0.12 1.73
CA GLU A 133 18.06 -1.46 2.06
C GLU A 133 17.38 -2.04 3.31
N GLU A 134 17.13 -1.17 4.29
CA GLU A 134 16.47 -1.47 5.55
C GLU A 134 14.98 -1.79 5.41
N GLY A 135 14.37 -1.42 4.28
CA GLY A 135 13.00 -1.78 3.93
C GLY A 135 12.87 -3.15 3.25
N LEU A 136 13.97 -3.73 2.72
CA LEU A 136 13.93 -4.99 1.99
C LEU A 136 13.41 -6.18 2.83
N PRO A 137 13.75 -6.34 4.12
CA PRO A 137 13.25 -7.46 4.93
C PRO A 137 11.72 -7.50 5.06
N ILE A 138 11.07 -6.35 4.94
CA ILE A 138 9.62 -6.15 5.04
C ILE A 138 9.00 -5.70 3.71
N LEU A 139 9.64 -6.00 2.58
CA LEU A 139 9.23 -5.53 1.26
C LEU A 139 7.76 -5.84 0.95
N ASP A 140 7.32 -7.07 1.25
CA ASP A 140 5.93 -7.50 1.03
C ASP A 140 4.94 -6.62 1.80
N ALA A 141 5.29 -6.22 3.03
CA ALA A 141 4.47 -5.36 3.86
C ALA A 141 4.38 -3.97 3.24
N ILE A 142 5.52 -3.39 2.86
CA ILE A 142 5.61 -2.07 2.23
C ILE A 142 4.78 -2.02 0.94
N VAL A 143 4.95 -3.00 0.05
CA VAL A 143 4.21 -3.09 -1.22
C VAL A 143 2.71 -3.17 -0.97
N THR A 144 2.30 -4.04 -0.02
CA THR A 144 0.89 -4.22 0.33
C THR A 144 0.26 -2.95 0.89
N SER A 145 0.93 -2.27 1.83
CA SER A 145 0.44 -1.01 2.39
C SER A 145 0.38 0.11 1.36
N PHE A 146 1.37 0.22 0.46
CA PHE A 146 1.33 1.22 -0.61
C PHE A 146 0.14 0.99 -1.54
N ALA A 147 -0.11 -0.25 -1.97
CA ALA A 147 -1.26 -0.58 -2.81
C ALA A 147 -2.59 -0.21 -2.12
N LEU A 148 -2.74 -0.53 -0.83
CA LEU A 148 -3.96 -0.24 -0.06
C LEU A 148 -4.16 1.26 0.19
N LEU A 149 -3.11 1.97 0.60
CA LEU A 149 -3.18 3.40 0.93
C LEU A 149 -3.39 4.25 -0.31
N GLU A 150 -2.70 3.96 -1.42
CA GLU A 150 -2.86 4.69 -2.67
C GLU A 150 -4.26 4.50 -3.26
N ALA A 151 -4.80 3.28 -3.22
CA ALA A 151 -6.16 3.02 -3.67
C ALA A 151 -7.21 3.78 -2.85
N ARG A 152 -7.02 3.85 -1.52
CA ARG A 152 -7.88 4.65 -0.63
C ARG A 152 -7.77 6.15 -0.94
N ALA A 153 -6.57 6.66 -1.18
CA ALA A 153 -6.34 8.05 -1.54
C ALA A 153 -7.04 8.40 -2.87
N LYS A 154 -6.88 7.56 -3.90
CA LYS A 154 -7.53 7.73 -5.21
C LYS A 154 -9.06 7.65 -5.11
N ALA A 155 -9.61 6.75 -4.30
CA ALA A 155 -11.04 6.65 -4.06
C ALA A 155 -11.60 7.91 -3.36
N ALA A 156 -10.89 8.42 -2.34
CA ALA A 156 -11.30 9.64 -1.64
C ALA A 156 -11.30 10.87 -2.57
N GLN A 157 -10.30 11.00 -3.43
CA GLN A 157 -10.24 12.06 -4.45
C GLN A 157 -11.40 11.96 -5.45
N ALA A 158 -11.71 10.75 -5.95
CA ALA A 158 -12.81 10.54 -6.87
C ALA A 158 -14.17 10.93 -6.25
N VAL A 159 -14.40 10.60 -4.97
CA VAL A 159 -15.60 11.00 -4.23
C VAL A 159 -15.66 12.52 -4.04
N ALA A 160 -14.55 13.18 -3.73
CA ALA A 160 -14.49 14.64 -3.60
C ALA A 160 -14.84 15.34 -4.92
N LEU A 161 -14.23 14.93 -6.04
CA LEU A 161 -14.50 15.47 -7.36
C LEU A 161 -15.97 15.25 -7.79
N ALA A 162 -16.54 14.08 -7.52
CA ALA A 162 -17.94 13.79 -7.83
C ALA A 162 -18.91 14.67 -7.02
N ARG A 163 -18.56 15.00 -5.77
CA ARG A 163 -19.33 15.94 -4.94
C ARG A 163 -19.28 17.35 -5.49
N GLU A 164 -18.10 17.84 -5.88
CA GLU A 164 -17.92 19.17 -6.46
C GLU A 164 -18.65 19.33 -7.80
N ALA A 165 -18.67 18.29 -8.64
CA ALA A 165 -19.40 18.31 -9.92
C ALA A 165 -20.92 18.19 -9.79
N SER A 166 -21.45 17.90 -8.60
CA SER A 166 -22.89 17.77 -8.32
C SER A 166 -23.48 19.02 -7.65
N VAL A 167 -22.67 20.07 -7.46
CA VAL A 167 -23.03 21.39 -6.89
C VAL A 167 -23.06 22.41 -8.02
#